data_AF-C7FZV0-F1
#
_entry.id   AF-C7FZV0-F1
#
_cell.length_a   1.000
_cell.length_b   1.000
_cell.length_c   1.000
_cell.angle_alpha   90.00
_cell.angle_beta   90.00
_cell.angle_gamma   90.00
#
_symmetry.space_group_name_H-M   'P 1'
#
loop_
_entity.id
_entity.type
_entity.pdbx_description
1 polymer ?
#
loop_
_entity_poly.entity_id
_entity_poly.type
_entity_poly.pdbx_seq_one_letter_code
_entity_poly.pdbx_strand_id
1 'polypeptide(L)'
;MDVLKKFSVISVNKSQDEPTPSAQDLLTNAIFLENLNRMLTSRQKPLNVFTFEVNLWQEPFNNHAAIIMSHLNSNFLNLIILSTPIPGTHLKFDAIVTLEQWLNGKEVKMKNLSTDLKFDAFFHFAKVSTGMDPNTYSELTLLRDHFLVNEKPSTFELNFNRYAKTSEISNDTNNVEPHEVFGETEHVEYKNGGELHRKIWYFPHEVHTSYDLRIEYCITNDYTFQFGFVEAEVKPQIVNSDFNLLSLISTNYQAMKSIIEKCSFVTILTLRKVCKNLRNFIDTTHFNFPERNVWITFDGKDSMLEVITPEGKTSLTYKKDPIGCKLLAYPPIPYGSDFIATRMMPDDTPLNCCMNDLEQILKHQKTPISKLAFTLRSIDDEYIYKLKETLVPQRTRLLKVKCVAMLGVDLPIIARILSYLDQNDLKMIFLNYDAYSKVEEEELDSTKIVELGQWKRAEELWARDCGLSFSVKNIEHFLRVEVTLRTISVEDLVHLKEIFKTSSANRKFDIKARSFDAEDLTPTLGAPSLSNKIEQNVVHKKWFFKMEMDRRRAVCIDYLECIAGEREITVFVFSHVEISDVPANVLRWEQ
;
A
#
# COMPACT_ATOMS: atom_id res chain seq x y z
N MET A 1 47.40 -46.41 -1.88
CA MET A 1 47.70 -45.04 -1.40
C MET A 1 46.56 -44.65 -0.50
N ASP A 2 46.84 -44.35 0.77
CA ASP A 2 45.81 -43.91 1.71
C ASP A 2 45.44 -42.46 1.37
N VAL A 3 44.39 -42.29 0.57
CA VAL A 3 43.76 -40.99 0.36
C VAL A 3 42.81 -40.78 1.54
N LEU A 4 43.09 -39.78 2.37
CA LEU A 4 42.20 -39.39 3.45
C LEU A 4 40.90 -38.88 2.83
N LYS A 5 39.77 -39.48 3.21
CA LYS A 5 38.45 -39.03 2.77
C LYS A 5 38.22 -37.56 3.12
N LYS A 6 38.68 -37.14 4.30
CA LYS A 6 38.49 -35.79 4.81
C LYS A 6 39.62 -35.41 5.76
N PHE A 7 40.11 -34.18 5.65
CA PHE A 7 40.99 -33.53 6.63
C PHE A 7 40.25 -32.30 7.15
N SER A 8 39.92 -32.30 8.45
CA SER A 8 39.10 -31.27 9.08
C SER A 8 39.87 -30.57 10.20
N VAL A 9 39.86 -29.24 10.22
CA VAL A 9 40.34 -28.42 11.34
C VAL A 9 39.19 -27.56 11.84
N ILE A 10 38.71 -27.81 13.07
CA ILE A 10 37.47 -27.23 13.58
C ILE A 10 37.71 -26.63 14.97
N SER A 11 37.29 -25.37 15.16
CA SER A 11 37.17 -24.73 16.48
C SER A 11 36.04 -25.40 17.27
N VAL A 12 36.31 -25.76 18.51
CA VAL A 12 35.29 -26.30 19.44
C VAL A 12 34.80 -25.16 20.34
N ASN A 13 33.48 -24.90 20.36
CA ASN A 13 32.87 -23.95 21.30
C ASN A 13 32.72 -24.59 22.68
N LYS A 14 33.02 -23.85 23.75
CA LYS A 14 32.88 -24.33 25.15
C LYS A 14 31.44 -24.40 25.64
N SER A 15 30.54 -23.53 25.16
CA SER A 15 29.11 -23.53 25.50
C SER A 15 28.28 -22.79 24.44
N GLN A 16 26.96 -22.92 24.49
CA GLN A 16 26.04 -22.11 23.67
C GLN A 16 25.91 -20.66 24.17
N ASP A 17 26.30 -20.38 25.42
CA ASP A 17 26.06 -19.08 26.09
C ASP A 17 27.16 -18.03 25.83
N GLU A 18 28.36 -18.43 25.41
CA GLU A 18 29.46 -17.53 25.05
C GLU A 18 29.91 -17.78 23.59
N PRO A 19 29.32 -17.09 22.59
CA PRO A 19 29.61 -17.31 21.18
C PRO A 19 30.93 -16.66 20.71
N THR A 20 31.66 -15.95 21.56
CA THR A 20 32.93 -15.30 21.19
C THR A 20 34.09 -15.94 21.96
N PRO A 21 35.18 -16.33 21.28
CA PRO A 21 36.31 -16.98 21.92
C PRO A 21 37.01 -16.00 22.87
N SER A 22 37.43 -16.48 24.05
CA SER A 22 38.28 -15.68 24.91
C SER A 22 39.65 -15.45 24.27
N ALA A 23 40.39 -14.41 24.71
CA ALA A 23 41.77 -14.20 24.27
C ALA A 23 42.66 -15.45 24.48
N GLN A 24 42.39 -16.22 25.53
CA GLN A 24 43.08 -17.49 25.81
C GLN A 24 42.72 -18.59 24.80
N ASP A 25 41.48 -18.65 24.33
CA ASP A 25 41.06 -19.60 23.30
C ASP A 25 41.72 -19.27 21.95
N LEU A 26 41.78 -17.98 21.59
CA LEU A 26 42.50 -17.52 20.40
C LEU A 26 43.99 -17.86 20.46
N LEU A 27 44.64 -17.64 21.60
CA LEU A 27 46.04 -17.99 21.82
C LEU A 27 46.27 -19.51 21.71
N THR A 28 45.40 -20.30 22.31
CA THR A 28 45.47 -21.78 22.27
C THR A 28 45.30 -22.29 20.84
N ASN A 29 44.34 -21.73 20.09
CA ASN A 29 44.12 -22.04 18.68
C ASN A 29 45.35 -21.66 17.83
N ALA A 30 45.96 -20.49 18.07
CA ALA A 30 47.16 -20.08 17.36
C ALA A 30 48.32 -21.07 17.57
N ILE A 31 48.58 -21.47 18.82
CA ILE A 31 49.62 -22.46 19.16
C ILE A 31 49.33 -23.81 18.50
N PHE A 32 48.07 -24.25 18.50
CA PHE A 32 47.66 -25.48 17.83
C PHE A 32 47.92 -25.42 16.32
N LEU A 33 47.51 -24.35 15.64
CA LEU A 33 47.70 -24.19 14.20
C LEU A 33 49.19 -24.06 13.84
N GLU A 34 49.99 -23.41 14.68
CA GLU A 34 51.44 -23.34 14.48
C GLU A 34 52.08 -24.73 14.58
N ASN A 35 51.72 -25.51 15.59
CA ASN A 35 52.19 -26.90 15.73
C ASN A 35 51.73 -27.77 14.56
N LEU A 36 50.46 -27.64 14.13
CA LEU A 36 49.92 -28.34 12.98
C LEU A 36 50.70 -27.99 11.71
N ASN A 37 51.00 -26.70 11.50
CA ASN A 37 51.83 -26.26 10.38
C ASN A 37 53.21 -26.92 10.43
N ARG A 38 53.91 -26.89 11.58
CA ARG A 38 55.21 -27.57 11.72
C ARG A 38 55.11 -29.07 11.42
N MET A 39 54.06 -29.74 11.88
CA MET A 39 53.81 -31.15 11.59
C MET A 39 53.64 -31.38 10.09
N LEU A 40 52.84 -30.57 9.41
CA LEU A 40 52.59 -30.67 7.96
C LEU A 40 53.86 -30.36 7.15
N THR A 41 54.61 -29.31 7.51
CA THR A 41 55.87 -28.93 6.87
C THR A 41 56.97 -29.99 7.06
N SER A 42 56.98 -30.70 8.19
CA SER A 42 57.96 -31.77 8.47
C SER A 42 57.77 -33.03 7.60
N ARG A 43 56.65 -33.13 6.87
CA ARG A 43 56.36 -34.30 6.04
C ARG A 43 57.18 -34.29 4.76
N GLN A 44 57.73 -35.44 4.40
CA GLN A 44 58.42 -35.63 3.12
C GLN A 44 57.50 -35.60 1.90
N LYS A 45 56.20 -35.88 2.10
CA LYS A 45 55.19 -35.93 1.03
C LYS A 45 53.91 -35.21 1.47
N PRO A 46 53.25 -34.49 0.54
CA PRO A 46 51.97 -33.85 0.83
C PRO A 46 50.92 -34.89 1.23
N LEU A 47 49.92 -34.47 2.00
CA LEU A 47 48.80 -35.34 2.37
C LEU A 47 47.86 -35.53 1.18
N ASN A 48 47.58 -36.78 0.83
CA ASN A 48 46.54 -37.10 -0.14
C ASN A 48 45.18 -36.97 0.55
N VAL A 49 44.44 -35.91 0.25
CA VAL A 49 43.16 -35.59 0.90
C VAL A 49 42.11 -35.35 -0.18
N PHE A 50 40.94 -35.97 -0.04
CA PHE A 50 39.81 -35.75 -0.95
C PHE A 50 38.98 -34.51 -0.59
N THR A 51 38.73 -34.28 0.70
CA THR A 51 38.00 -33.11 1.20
C THR A 51 38.81 -32.37 2.25
N PHE A 52 39.08 -31.09 2.01
CA PHE A 52 39.67 -30.18 2.98
C PHE A 52 38.55 -29.36 3.63
N GLU A 53 38.42 -29.42 4.95
CA GLU A 53 37.43 -28.66 5.70
C GLU A 53 38.09 -27.86 6.81
N VAL A 54 37.79 -26.58 6.89
CA VAL A 54 38.21 -25.73 8.00
C VAL A 54 37.03 -24.93 8.52
N ASN A 55 36.80 -25.00 9.83
CA ASN A 55 35.80 -24.22 10.54
C ASN A 55 36.46 -23.49 11.72
N LEU A 56 36.99 -22.29 11.50
CA LEU A 56 37.78 -21.54 12.48
C LEU A 56 37.30 -20.10 12.62
N TRP A 57 37.68 -19.45 13.72
CA TRP A 57 37.47 -18.01 13.94
C TRP A 57 38.32 -17.18 12.97
N GLN A 58 37.89 -15.95 12.68
CA GLN A 58 38.54 -15.02 11.73
C GLN A 58 40.06 -14.98 11.87
N GLU A 59 40.51 -14.72 13.08
CA GLU A 59 41.89 -14.95 13.51
C GLU A 59 41.89 -16.12 14.50
N PRO A 60 42.89 -17.02 14.45
CA PRO A 60 44.12 -16.97 13.65
C PRO A 60 44.03 -17.67 12.26
N PHE A 61 42.81 -17.97 11.76
CA PHE A 61 42.59 -18.68 10.50
C PHE A 61 43.33 -18.05 9.31
N ASN A 62 43.16 -16.74 9.09
CA ASN A 62 43.77 -16.01 7.96
C ASN A 62 45.28 -16.24 7.84
N ASN A 63 45.97 -16.39 8.97
CA ASN A 63 47.42 -16.52 9.00
C ASN A 63 47.91 -17.94 8.67
N HIS A 64 47.06 -18.97 8.81
CA HIS A 64 47.49 -20.38 8.75
C HIS A 64 46.83 -21.18 7.61
N ALA A 65 45.66 -20.77 7.13
CA ALA A 65 44.87 -21.55 6.17
C ALA A 65 45.64 -21.86 4.87
N ALA A 66 46.32 -20.87 4.29
CA ALA A 66 47.13 -21.07 3.08
C ALA A 66 48.30 -22.05 3.31
N ILE A 67 48.93 -22.00 4.49
CA ILE A 67 50.04 -22.89 4.85
C ILE A 67 49.54 -24.33 5.01
N ILE A 68 48.42 -24.53 5.71
CA ILE A 68 47.82 -25.86 5.89
C ILE A 68 47.46 -26.46 4.52
N MET A 69 46.81 -25.66 3.67
CA MET A 69 46.35 -26.10 2.36
C MET A 69 47.50 -26.39 1.39
N SER A 70 48.59 -25.62 1.42
CA SER A 70 49.75 -25.81 0.52
C SER A 70 50.48 -27.15 0.74
N HIS A 71 50.32 -27.78 1.92
CA HIS A 71 50.86 -29.10 2.24
C HIS A 71 49.93 -30.27 1.88
N LEU A 72 48.80 -30.00 1.21
CA LEU A 72 47.90 -31.01 0.66
C LEU A 72 48.24 -31.30 -0.80
N ASN A 73 48.03 -32.54 -1.24
CA ASN A 73 48.27 -32.92 -2.62
C ASN A 73 47.12 -32.44 -3.51
N SER A 74 47.40 -31.48 -4.39
CA SER A 74 46.43 -30.86 -5.30
C SER A 74 45.73 -31.88 -6.21
N ASN A 75 46.41 -32.96 -6.61
CA ASN A 75 45.83 -33.98 -7.50
C ASN A 75 44.68 -34.78 -6.89
N PHE A 76 44.60 -34.86 -5.56
CA PHE A 76 43.55 -35.61 -4.87
C PHE A 76 42.46 -34.70 -4.28
N LEU A 77 42.73 -33.40 -4.17
CA LEU A 77 41.84 -32.45 -3.52
C LEU A 77 40.64 -32.13 -4.43
N ASN A 78 39.46 -32.59 -4.02
CA ASN A 78 38.25 -32.43 -4.80
C ASN A 78 37.34 -31.32 -4.25
N LEU A 79 37.14 -31.30 -2.93
CA LEU A 79 36.22 -30.40 -2.24
C LEU A 79 36.94 -29.57 -1.18
N ILE A 80 36.75 -28.26 -1.24
CA ILE A 80 37.25 -27.28 -0.27
C ILE A 80 36.06 -26.71 0.49
N ILE A 81 36.06 -26.83 1.82
CA ILE A 81 35.02 -26.28 2.69
C ILE A 81 35.68 -25.30 3.65
N LEU A 82 35.37 -24.02 3.52
CA LEU A 82 35.82 -22.97 4.42
C LEU A 82 34.60 -22.46 5.18
N SER A 83 34.70 -22.38 6.50
CA SER A 83 33.60 -21.99 7.37
C SER A 83 34.12 -21.21 8.57
N THR A 84 33.25 -20.39 9.11
CA THR A 84 33.45 -19.68 10.39
C THR A 84 32.20 -19.85 11.24
N PRO A 85 32.33 -19.93 12.58
CA PRO A 85 31.19 -19.85 13.47
C PRO A 85 30.56 -18.44 13.53
N ILE A 86 31.26 -17.39 13.07
CA ILE A 86 30.74 -16.01 13.06
C ILE A 86 30.20 -15.68 11.66
N PRO A 87 28.87 -15.54 11.47
CA PRO A 87 28.30 -15.08 10.20
C PRO A 87 28.93 -13.75 9.77
N GLY A 88 29.41 -13.67 8.53
CA GLY A 88 29.82 -12.40 7.89
C GLY A 88 31.24 -12.02 8.14
N THR A 89 32.02 -13.01 8.56
CA THR A 89 33.44 -12.81 8.67
C THR A 89 33.99 -12.56 7.27
N HIS A 90 34.55 -11.37 7.09
CA HIS A 90 35.33 -11.03 5.91
C HIS A 90 36.74 -11.62 6.06
N LEU A 91 37.17 -12.37 5.05
CA LEU A 91 38.49 -12.99 5.04
C LEU A 91 39.24 -12.63 3.77
N LYS A 92 40.55 -12.39 3.91
CA LYS A 92 41.44 -12.15 2.77
C LYS A 92 41.93 -13.47 2.21
N PHE A 93 41.53 -13.78 0.99
CA PHE A 93 41.84 -15.05 0.32
C PHE A 93 43.06 -14.96 -0.63
N ASP A 94 43.76 -13.82 -0.69
CA ASP A 94 44.86 -13.57 -1.64
C ASP A 94 45.93 -14.69 -1.64
N ALA A 95 46.27 -15.20 -0.46
CA ALA A 95 47.26 -16.26 -0.28
C ALA A 95 46.73 -17.66 -0.63
N ILE A 96 45.40 -17.87 -0.61
CA ILE A 96 44.77 -19.17 -0.89
C ILE A 96 44.51 -19.32 -2.39
N VAL A 97 44.02 -18.25 -3.05
CA VAL A 97 43.63 -18.32 -4.47
C VAL A 97 44.79 -18.56 -5.42
N THR A 98 46.01 -18.27 -4.99
CA THR A 98 47.25 -18.50 -5.75
C THR A 98 47.82 -19.91 -5.62
N LEU A 99 47.26 -20.74 -4.73
CA LEU A 99 47.72 -22.11 -4.50
C LEU A 99 47.26 -23.06 -5.61
N GLU A 100 48.11 -24.00 -6.01
CA GLU A 100 47.74 -25.08 -6.93
C GLU A 100 46.54 -25.91 -6.42
N GLN A 101 46.39 -26.01 -5.09
CA GLN A 101 45.29 -26.71 -4.44
C GLN A 101 43.95 -26.00 -4.66
N TRP A 102 43.94 -24.66 -4.72
CA TRP A 102 42.76 -23.88 -5.09
C TRP A 102 42.48 -24.02 -6.59
N LEU A 103 43.50 -23.82 -7.42
CA LEU A 103 43.40 -23.81 -8.89
C LEU A 103 42.98 -25.18 -9.48
N ASN A 104 43.31 -26.29 -8.80
CA ASN A 104 42.95 -27.64 -9.24
C ASN A 104 41.71 -28.22 -8.54
N GLY A 105 41.12 -27.51 -7.58
CA GLY A 105 39.94 -27.98 -6.86
C GLY A 105 38.70 -28.06 -7.77
N LYS A 106 37.76 -28.96 -7.46
CA LYS A 106 36.52 -29.14 -8.26
C LYS A 106 35.30 -28.50 -7.65
N GLU A 107 35.19 -28.49 -6.33
CA GLU A 107 34.11 -27.82 -5.61
C GLU A 107 34.66 -26.96 -4.47
N VAL A 108 34.06 -25.80 -4.27
CA VAL A 108 34.34 -24.92 -3.13
C VAL A 108 33.04 -24.53 -2.43
N LYS A 109 33.04 -24.58 -1.10
CA LYS A 109 31.93 -24.21 -0.23
C LYS A 109 32.42 -23.29 0.88
N MET A 110 32.01 -22.03 0.85
CA MET A 110 32.33 -21.01 1.83
C MET A 110 31.06 -20.67 2.61
N LYS A 111 31.01 -21.06 3.88
CA LYS A 111 29.83 -20.86 4.75
C LYS A 111 30.13 -19.77 5.76
N ASN A 112 29.17 -18.87 6.00
CA ASN A 112 29.32 -17.74 6.92
C ASN A 112 30.45 -16.75 6.56
N LEU A 113 30.98 -16.83 5.34
CA LEU A 113 32.11 -16.04 4.86
C LEU A 113 31.67 -15.09 3.74
N SER A 114 32.09 -13.84 3.82
CA SER A 114 32.06 -12.89 2.70
C SER A 114 33.47 -12.73 2.12
N THR A 115 33.54 -12.37 0.85
CA THR A 115 34.80 -12.26 0.11
C THR A 115 34.74 -11.11 -0.89
N ASP A 116 35.86 -10.41 -1.05
CA ASP A 116 36.07 -9.40 -2.11
C ASP A 116 36.60 -10.03 -3.41
N LEU A 117 36.75 -11.36 -3.44
CA LEU A 117 37.18 -12.05 -4.64
C LEU A 117 36.19 -11.83 -5.76
N LYS A 118 36.72 -11.42 -6.91
CA LYS A 118 35.99 -11.40 -8.17
C LYS A 118 35.56 -12.82 -8.56
N PHE A 119 34.46 -12.93 -9.30
CA PHE A 119 33.90 -14.22 -9.70
C PHE A 119 34.84 -15.05 -10.60
N ASP A 120 35.76 -14.41 -11.31
CA ASP A 120 36.77 -15.07 -12.15
C ASP A 120 37.69 -16.01 -11.37
N ALA A 121 37.96 -15.70 -10.09
CA ALA A 121 38.71 -16.57 -9.18
C ALA A 121 38.01 -17.91 -8.88
N PHE A 122 36.75 -18.08 -9.30
CA PHE A 122 35.94 -19.28 -9.08
C PHE A 122 35.59 -20.03 -10.36
N PHE A 123 35.81 -19.48 -11.54
CA PHE A 123 35.28 -20.04 -12.80
C PHE A 123 35.89 -21.39 -13.21
N HIS A 124 37.04 -21.77 -12.63
CA HIS A 124 37.63 -23.09 -12.86
C HIS A 124 36.95 -24.21 -12.05
N PHE A 125 36.23 -23.88 -10.98
CA PHE A 125 35.48 -24.88 -10.21
C PHE A 125 34.27 -25.40 -10.99
N ALA A 126 33.86 -26.63 -10.72
CA ALA A 126 32.62 -27.19 -11.25
C ALA A 126 31.41 -26.75 -10.41
N LYS A 127 31.54 -26.67 -9.08
CA LYS A 127 30.49 -26.14 -8.20
C LYS A 127 31.06 -25.15 -7.19
N VAL A 128 30.33 -24.05 -7.02
CA VAL A 128 30.71 -22.96 -6.11
C VAL A 128 29.54 -22.69 -5.18
N SER A 129 29.81 -22.55 -3.89
CA SER A 129 28.88 -22.02 -2.90
C SER A 129 29.65 -21.02 -2.04
N THR A 130 29.28 -19.74 -2.04
CA THR A 130 29.96 -18.69 -1.27
C THR A 130 29.02 -17.59 -0.82
N GLY A 131 29.41 -16.83 0.20
CA GLY A 131 28.75 -15.58 0.54
C GLY A 131 29.19 -14.43 -0.36
N MET A 132 28.33 -13.43 -0.52
CA MET A 132 28.57 -12.24 -1.36
C MET A 132 28.47 -10.96 -0.53
N ASP A 133 29.33 -9.98 -0.82
CA ASP A 133 29.21 -8.64 -0.24
C ASP A 133 28.02 -7.89 -0.89
N PRO A 134 27.18 -7.19 -0.10
CA PRO A 134 26.10 -6.36 -0.64
C PRO A 134 26.53 -5.35 -1.71
N ASN A 135 27.76 -4.85 -1.67
CA ASN A 135 28.25 -3.87 -2.65
C ASN A 135 28.48 -4.46 -4.05
N THR A 136 28.39 -5.80 -4.19
CA THR A 136 28.73 -6.52 -5.41
C THR A 136 27.49 -6.85 -6.27
N TYR A 137 26.27 -6.46 -5.88
CA TYR A 137 25.02 -6.83 -6.60
C TYR A 137 25.04 -6.49 -8.08
N SER A 138 25.66 -5.36 -8.46
CA SER A 138 25.82 -4.96 -9.86
C SER A 138 26.59 -6.00 -10.69
N GLU A 139 27.48 -6.76 -10.07
CA GLU A 139 28.28 -7.80 -10.73
C GLU A 139 27.54 -9.12 -10.95
N LEU A 140 26.33 -9.31 -10.41
CA LEU A 140 25.51 -10.50 -10.69
C LEU A 140 25.24 -10.66 -12.20
N THR A 141 25.20 -9.54 -12.93
CA THR A 141 25.09 -9.52 -14.39
C THR A 141 26.33 -10.13 -15.06
N LEU A 142 27.54 -9.90 -14.55
CA LEU A 142 28.77 -10.52 -15.05
C LEU A 142 28.74 -12.04 -14.85
N LEU A 143 28.22 -12.50 -13.71
CA LEU A 143 28.08 -13.93 -13.45
C LEU A 143 27.07 -14.57 -14.41
N ARG A 144 25.92 -13.92 -14.65
CA ARG A 144 24.96 -14.35 -15.68
C ARG A 144 25.66 -14.43 -17.04
N ASP A 145 26.29 -13.36 -17.48
CA ASP A 145 26.90 -13.27 -18.81
C ASP A 145 27.99 -14.35 -19.01
N HIS A 146 28.74 -14.68 -17.96
CA HIS A 146 29.68 -15.79 -17.98
C HIS A 146 28.99 -17.14 -18.22
N PHE A 147 27.90 -17.43 -17.50
CA PHE A 147 27.10 -18.66 -17.64
C PHE A 147 26.39 -18.77 -19.00
N LEU A 148 26.11 -17.66 -19.68
CA LEU A 148 25.50 -17.69 -21.01
C LEU A 148 26.43 -18.27 -22.09
N VAL A 149 27.75 -18.23 -21.85
CA VAL A 149 28.77 -18.64 -22.82
C VAL A 149 29.59 -19.86 -22.34
N ASN A 150 29.74 -20.06 -21.03
CA ASN A 150 30.61 -21.07 -20.45
C ASN A 150 29.84 -22.10 -19.62
N GLU A 151 30.20 -23.38 -19.75
CA GLU A 151 29.58 -24.49 -18.97
C GLU A 151 30.15 -24.65 -17.55
N LYS A 152 31.23 -23.94 -17.22
CA LYS A 152 31.86 -23.97 -15.89
C LYS A 152 31.81 -22.60 -15.23
N PRO A 153 31.38 -22.50 -13.97
CA PRO A 153 30.87 -23.60 -13.13
C PRO A 153 29.51 -24.10 -13.62
N SER A 154 29.16 -25.36 -13.34
CA SER A 154 27.84 -25.89 -13.68
C SER A 154 26.77 -25.50 -12.67
N THR A 155 27.20 -25.16 -11.44
CA THR A 155 26.33 -24.59 -10.40
C THR A 155 27.08 -23.54 -9.60
N PHE A 156 26.40 -22.42 -9.31
CA PHE A 156 26.94 -21.35 -8.46
C PHE A 156 25.87 -20.90 -7.46
N GLU A 157 26.11 -21.14 -6.19
CA GLU A 157 25.26 -20.71 -5.08
C GLU A 157 25.87 -19.49 -4.39
N LEU A 158 25.14 -18.38 -4.34
CA LEU A 158 25.53 -17.15 -3.67
C LEU A 158 24.59 -16.88 -2.51
N ASN A 159 25.12 -16.83 -1.30
CA ASN A 159 24.35 -16.50 -0.09
C ASN A 159 24.57 -15.04 0.30
N PHE A 160 23.50 -14.28 0.55
CA PHE A 160 23.56 -12.98 1.19
C PHE A 160 23.09 -13.13 2.63
N ASN A 161 24.04 -12.96 3.55
CA ASN A 161 23.69 -12.74 4.94
C ASN A 161 23.20 -11.30 5.05
N ARG A 162 21.89 -11.10 5.19
CA ARG A 162 21.35 -9.78 5.55
C ARG A 162 21.79 -9.51 7.00
N TYR A 163 22.83 -8.73 7.22
CA TYR A 163 23.14 -8.17 8.54
C TYR A 163 22.03 -7.19 8.92
N ALA A 164 20.90 -7.73 9.37
CA ALA A 164 19.82 -6.98 9.97
C ALA A 164 20.24 -6.60 11.40
N LYS A 165 21.03 -5.53 11.57
CA LYS A 165 21.05 -4.68 12.79
C LYS A 165 21.97 -3.44 12.79
N THR A 166 22.51 -2.99 11.67
CA THR A 166 22.95 -1.59 11.59
C THR A 166 21.87 -0.79 10.91
N SER A 167 21.33 0.20 11.60
CA SER A 167 20.39 1.21 11.11
C SER A 167 20.98 2.11 10.00
N GLU A 168 22.00 1.63 9.27
CA GLU A 168 22.73 2.39 8.26
C GLU A 168 22.42 1.89 6.83
N ILE A 169 21.96 0.65 6.64
CA ILE A 169 21.55 0.18 5.29
C ILE A 169 20.18 0.76 4.87
N SER A 170 19.40 1.35 5.80
CA SER A 170 18.17 2.06 5.42
C SER A 170 18.40 3.40 4.72
N ASN A 171 19.65 3.88 4.63
CA ASN A 171 19.96 5.23 4.17
C ASN A 171 20.74 5.32 2.86
N ASP A 172 21.06 4.22 2.18
CA ASP A 172 21.68 4.29 0.85
C ASP A 172 20.64 4.07 -0.26
N THR A 173 20.33 5.15 -0.96
CA THR A 173 19.14 5.31 -1.82
C THR A 173 19.24 4.69 -3.21
N ASN A 174 20.33 3.98 -3.54
CA ASN A 174 20.57 3.44 -4.89
C ASN A 174 20.62 1.90 -4.97
N ASN A 175 20.29 1.17 -3.91
CA ASN A 175 20.31 -0.30 -3.95
C ASN A 175 19.07 -0.86 -4.67
N VAL A 176 19.24 -1.23 -5.95
CA VAL A 176 18.38 -2.18 -6.65
C VAL A 176 18.24 -3.42 -5.76
N GLU A 177 17.01 -3.88 -5.48
CA GLU A 177 16.88 -5.10 -4.68
C GLU A 177 17.60 -6.24 -5.41
N PRO A 178 18.30 -7.17 -4.71
CA PRO A 178 19.19 -8.13 -5.38
C PRO A 178 18.48 -8.91 -6.50
N HIS A 179 17.20 -9.19 -6.30
CA HIS A 179 16.34 -9.94 -7.19
C HIS A 179 15.73 -9.12 -8.34
N GLU A 180 16.00 -7.82 -8.44
CA GLU A 180 15.60 -6.97 -9.57
C GLU A 180 16.70 -6.85 -10.64
N VAL A 181 17.93 -7.27 -10.31
CA VAL A 181 19.12 -7.14 -11.18
C VAL A 181 18.95 -7.84 -12.53
N PHE A 182 18.13 -8.89 -12.60
CA PHE A 182 17.88 -9.66 -13.82
C PHE A 182 16.64 -9.21 -14.61
N GLY A 183 15.94 -8.16 -14.17
CA GLY A 183 14.74 -7.65 -14.82
C GLY A 183 13.50 -8.53 -14.59
N GLU A 184 12.60 -8.54 -15.57
CA GLU A 184 11.37 -9.34 -15.51
C GLU A 184 11.68 -10.82 -15.31
N THR A 185 10.93 -11.46 -14.40
CA THR A 185 11.12 -12.86 -14.00
C THR A 185 10.00 -13.72 -14.58
N GLU A 186 10.33 -14.95 -14.97
CA GLU A 186 9.37 -15.88 -15.54
C GLU A 186 8.47 -16.54 -14.48
N HIS A 187 9.00 -16.72 -13.26
CA HIS A 187 8.29 -17.41 -12.18
C HIS A 187 8.57 -16.77 -10.82
N VAL A 188 7.51 -16.52 -10.05
CA VAL A 188 7.58 -15.93 -8.71
C VAL A 188 6.69 -16.73 -7.78
N GLU A 189 7.21 -17.06 -6.59
CA GLU A 189 6.45 -17.71 -5.53
C GLU A 189 6.48 -16.84 -4.28
N TYR A 190 5.38 -16.83 -3.53
CA TYR A 190 5.22 -16.13 -2.26
C TYR A 190 4.80 -17.11 -1.16
N LYS A 191 5.12 -16.80 0.10
CA LYS A 191 4.59 -17.53 1.26
C LYS A 191 3.14 -17.10 1.52
N ASN A 192 2.39 -17.88 2.31
CA ASN A 192 0.99 -17.60 2.69
C ASN A 192 0.72 -16.21 3.33
N GLY A 193 1.76 -15.43 3.66
CA GLY A 193 1.67 -14.05 4.18
C GLY A 193 1.99 -12.94 3.16
N GLY A 194 2.22 -13.26 1.88
CA GLY A 194 2.59 -12.29 0.84
C GLY A 194 4.06 -11.90 0.81
N GLU A 195 4.90 -12.52 1.66
CA GLU A 195 6.36 -12.37 1.58
C GLU A 195 6.89 -13.12 0.37
N LEU A 196 7.79 -12.47 -0.39
CA LEU A 196 8.49 -13.10 -1.49
C LEU A 196 9.18 -14.37 -0.98
N HIS A 197 8.91 -15.50 -1.62
CA HIS A 197 9.53 -16.78 -1.30
C HIS A 197 10.64 -17.10 -2.29
N ARG A 198 10.37 -16.89 -3.58
CA ARG A 198 11.20 -17.37 -4.67
C ARG A 198 11.01 -16.54 -5.96
N LYS A 199 12.08 -16.34 -6.73
CA LYS A 199 12.04 -15.90 -8.14
C LYS A 199 12.89 -16.80 -9.01
N ILE A 200 12.51 -17.00 -10.26
CA ILE A 200 13.27 -17.80 -11.23
C ILE A 200 13.34 -17.07 -12.56
N TRP A 201 14.52 -17.06 -13.16
CA TRP A 201 14.79 -16.60 -14.52
C TRP A 201 15.38 -17.74 -15.33
N TYR A 202 15.04 -17.78 -16.61
CA TYR A 202 15.64 -18.66 -17.59
C TYR A 202 16.26 -17.82 -18.70
N PHE A 203 17.49 -18.14 -19.09
CA PHE A 203 18.17 -17.49 -20.19
C PHE A 203 18.70 -18.56 -21.14
N PRO A 204 18.39 -18.50 -22.45
CA PRO A 204 18.97 -19.42 -23.41
C PRO A 204 20.50 -19.35 -23.39
N HIS A 205 21.17 -20.50 -23.34
CA HIS A 205 22.62 -20.55 -23.47
C HIS A 205 23.01 -20.19 -24.92
N GLU A 206 23.98 -19.29 -25.09
CA GLU A 206 24.34 -18.75 -26.42
C GLU A 206 24.97 -19.79 -27.36
N VAL A 207 25.54 -20.86 -26.81
CA VAL A 207 26.30 -21.88 -27.56
C VAL A 207 25.52 -23.20 -27.66
N HIS A 208 24.93 -23.65 -26.55
CA HIS A 208 24.25 -24.95 -26.47
C HIS A 208 22.74 -24.78 -26.36
N THR A 209 22.02 -25.00 -27.45
CA THR A 209 20.55 -24.83 -27.50
C THR A 209 19.77 -25.87 -26.70
N SER A 210 20.43 -26.91 -26.16
CA SER A 210 19.79 -27.94 -25.34
C SER A 210 19.60 -27.54 -23.88
N TYR A 211 20.24 -26.45 -23.43
CA TYR A 211 20.18 -26.02 -22.03
C TYR A 211 19.88 -24.53 -21.91
N ASP A 212 19.13 -24.19 -20.87
CA ASP A 212 18.93 -22.82 -20.42
C ASP A 212 19.69 -22.61 -19.10
N LEU A 213 20.26 -21.42 -18.94
CA LEU A 213 20.71 -20.93 -17.65
C LEU A 213 19.48 -20.64 -16.79
N ARG A 214 19.34 -21.37 -15.69
CA ARG A 214 18.38 -21.11 -14.64
C ARG A 214 19.04 -20.31 -13.52
N ILE A 215 18.49 -19.15 -13.21
CA ILE A 215 18.83 -18.37 -12.02
C ILE A 215 17.65 -18.43 -11.08
N GLU A 216 17.85 -18.90 -9.86
CA GLU A 216 16.84 -18.96 -8.83
C GLU A 216 17.24 -18.09 -7.65
N TYR A 217 16.31 -17.29 -7.13
CA TYR A 217 16.47 -16.51 -5.92
C TYR A 217 15.49 -17.03 -4.86
N CYS A 218 15.98 -17.39 -3.66
CA CYS A 218 15.17 -17.95 -2.58
C CYS A 218 15.34 -17.19 -1.26
N ILE A 219 14.26 -17.09 -0.49
CA ILE A 219 14.21 -16.48 0.86
C ILE A 219 13.81 -17.55 1.88
N THR A 220 14.72 -18.49 2.14
CA THR A 220 14.45 -19.65 3.01
C THR A 220 15.20 -19.67 4.34
N ASN A 221 16.19 -18.81 4.58
CA ASN A 221 16.76 -18.44 5.89
C ASN A 221 17.97 -17.50 5.74
N ASP A 222 18.57 -17.48 4.55
CA ASP A 222 19.46 -16.45 4.02
C ASP A 222 19.04 -16.25 2.56
N TYR A 223 19.26 -15.06 1.99
CA TYR A 223 18.90 -14.84 0.60
C TYR A 223 19.88 -15.62 -0.28
N THR A 224 19.41 -16.48 -1.16
CA THR A 224 20.32 -17.31 -1.97
C THR A 224 20.03 -17.13 -3.45
N PHE A 225 21.03 -16.78 -4.27
CA PHE A 225 21.00 -17.05 -5.70
C PHE A 225 21.57 -18.42 -6.01
N GLN A 226 20.93 -19.15 -6.92
CA GLN A 226 21.41 -20.40 -7.47
C GLN A 226 21.41 -20.29 -8.98
N PHE A 227 22.60 -20.34 -9.57
CA PHE A 227 22.83 -20.47 -10.99
C PHE A 227 23.03 -21.94 -11.32
N GLY A 228 22.42 -22.41 -12.39
CA GLY A 228 22.69 -23.75 -12.93
C GLY A 228 22.03 -23.96 -14.28
N PHE A 229 22.45 -24.99 -14.98
CA PHE A 229 21.86 -25.36 -16.26
C PHE A 229 20.67 -26.30 -16.06
N VAL A 230 19.61 -26.07 -16.82
CA VAL A 230 18.48 -26.99 -16.98
C VAL A 230 18.31 -27.32 -18.46
N GLU A 231 17.72 -28.47 -18.77
CA GLU A 231 17.34 -28.78 -20.16
C GLU A 231 16.32 -27.74 -20.66
N ALA A 232 16.53 -27.21 -21.86
CA ALA A 232 15.68 -26.16 -22.45
C ALA A 232 14.23 -26.62 -22.65
N GLU A 233 13.99 -27.94 -22.73
CA GLU A 233 12.65 -28.54 -22.80
C GLU A 233 11.91 -28.55 -21.44
N VAL A 234 12.64 -28.38 -20.32
CA VAL A 234 12.10 -28.22 -18.97
C VAL A 234 11.90 -26.73 -18.65
N LYS A 235 11.38 -25.98 -19.62
CA LYS A 235 10.50 -24.88 -19.24
C LYS A 235 9.30 -25.56 -18.56
N PRO A 236 8.72 -25.03 -17.46
CA PRO A 236 7.31 -25.26 -17.29
C PRO A 236 6.72 -24.86 -18.63
N GLN A 237 6.16 -25.82 -19.37
CA GLN A 237 5.41 -25.49 -20.56
C GLN A 237 4.30 -24.59 -20.04
N ILE A 238 4.52 -23.27 -20.06
CA ILE A 238 3.50 -22.36 -20.52
C ILE A 238 3.13 -23.04 -21.82
N VAL A 239 1.99 -23.73 -21.80
CA VAL A 239 1.43 -24.34 -22.97
C VAL A 239 1.33 -23.19 -23.95
N ASN A 240 2.34 -23.05 -24.80
CA ASN A 240 2.30 -22.28 -26.01
C ASN A 240 1.47 -23.17 -26.94
N SER A 241 0.23 -23.44 -26.53
CA SER A 241 -0.76 -23.78 -27.52
C SER A 241 -0.76 -22.56 -28.42
N ASP A 242 -0.44 -22.78 -29.69
CA ASP A 242 -0.73 -21.82 -30.77
C ASP A 242 -2.18 -21.27 -30.64
N PHE A 243 -3.03 -22.00 -29.91
CA PHE A 243 -4.19 -21.54 -29.18
C PHE A 243 -3.87 -20.64 -27.96
N ASN A 244 -3.43 -19.40 -28.18
CA ASN A 244 -3.42 -18.43 -27.07
C ASN A 244 -4.89 -18.06 -26.74
N LEU A 245 -5.52 -18.82 -25.84
CA LEU A 245 -6.92 -18.61 -25.46
C LEU A 245 -7.15 -17.17 -24.97
N LEU A 246 -6.17 -16.58 -24.29
CA LEU A 246 -6.18 -15.17 -23.86
C LEU A 246 -6.20 -14.21 -25.06
N SER A 247 -5.43 -14.46 -26.12
CA SER A 247 -5.48 -13.66 -27.35
C SER A 247 -6.82 -13.83 -28.05
N LEU A 248 -7.37 -15.05 -28.12
CA LEU A 248 -8.66 -15.34 -28.73
C LEU A 248 -9.83 -14.70 -27.96
N ILE A 249 -9.81 -14.78 -26.63
CA ILE A 249 -10.78 -14.10 -25.75
C ILE A 249 -10.67 -12.60 -25.92
N SER A 250 -9.45 -12.03 -25.87
CA SER A 250 -9.24 -10.58 -26.00
C SER A 250 -9.62 -10.03 -27.38
N THR A 251 -9.66 -10.87 -28.42
CA THR A 251 -10.08 -10.52 -29.78
C THR A 251 -11.57 -10.81 -30.03
N ASN A 252 -12.21 -11.68 -29.22
CA ASN A 252 -13.65 -11.93 -29.27
C ASN A 252 -14.40 -10.96 -28.36
N TYR A 253 -14.98 -9.92 -28.97
CA TYR A 253 -15.70 -8.86 -28.27
C TYR A 253 -16.80 -9.39 -27.32
N GLN A 254 -17.61 -10.36 -27.76
CA GLN A 254 -18.73 -10.88 -26.95
C GLN A 254 -18.26 -11.69 -25.74
N ALA A 255 -17.26 -12.55 -25.94
CA ALA A 255 -16.68 -13.33 -24.85
C ALA A 255 -16.03 -12.40 -23.82
N MET A 256 -15.22 -11.45 -24.28
CA MET A 256 -14.55 -10.49 -23.42
C MET A 256 -15.54 -9.60 -22.67
N LYS A 257 -16.59 -9.11 -23.34
CA LYS A 257 -17.67 -8.34 -22.69
C LYS A 257 -18.34 -9.16 -21.59
N SER A 258 -18.67 -10.42 -21.86
CA SER A 258 -19.34 -11.31 -20.90
C SER A 258 -18.45 -11.64 -19.69
N ILE A 259 -17.13 -11.72 -19.89
CA ILE A 259 -16.16 -11.92 -18.80
C ILE A 259 -16.08 -10.64 -17.96
N ILE A 260 -15.88 -9.48 -18.59
CA ILE A 260 -15.72 -8.22 -17.87
C ILE A 260 -16.99 -7.84 -17.11
N GLU A 261 -18.18 -8.08 -17.66
CA GLU A 261 -19.46 -7.85 -16.95
C GLU A 261 -19.62 -8.70 -15.69
N LYS A 262 -18.84 -9.78 -15.54
CA LYS A 262 -18.78 -10.63 -14.33
C LYS A 262 -17.57 -10.34 -13.44
N CYS A 263 -16.63 -9.52 -13.89
CA CYS A 263 -15.45 -9.17 -13.12
C CYS A 263 -15.78 -8.10 -12.09
N SER A 264 -15.15 -8.21 -10.91
CA SER A 264 -15.12 -7.09 -9.97
C SER A 264 -14.42 -5.88 -10.61
N PHE A 265 -14.72 -4.68 -10.14
CA PHE A 265 -14.09 -3.47 -10.64
C PHE A 265 -12.55 -3.53 -10.56
N VAL A 266 -12.02 -4.08 -9.47
CA VAL A 266 -10.58 -4.25 -9.23
C VAL A 266 -9.95 -5.20 -10.24
N THR A 267 -10.61 -6.32 -10.52
CA THR A 267 -10.16 -7.28 -11.53
C THR A 267 -10.03 -6.62 -12.90
N ILE A 268 -10.90 -5.67 -13.23
CA ILE A 268 -10.87 -4.94 -14.51
C ILE A 268 -9.67 -4.00 -14.58
N LEU A 269 -9.41 -3.24 -13.51
CA LEU A 269 -8.19 -2.43 -13.41
C LEU A 269 -6.92 -3.29 -13.55
N THR A 270 -6.91 -4.49 -12.98
CA THR A 270 -5.81 -5.44 -13.13
C THR A 270 -5.70 -5.94 -14.57
N LEU A 271 -6.78 -6.43 -15.18
CA LEU A 271 -6.80 -6.94 -16.56
C LEU A 271 -6.32 -5.89 -17.57
N ARG A 272 -6.67 -4.62 -17.37
CA ARG A 272 -6.20 -3.49 -18.18
C ARG A 272 -4.68 -3.35 -18.17
N LYS A 273 -4.02 -3.75 -17.08
CA LYS A 273 -2.57 -3.67 -16.89
C LYS A 273 -1.83 -4.90 -17.46
N VAL A 274 -2.52 -5.99 -17.84
CA VAL A 274 -1.91 -7.26 -18.29
C VAL A 274 -1.37 -7.18 -19.72
N CYS A 275 -2.17 -6.81 -20.73
CA CYS A 275 -1.71 -6.76 -22.12
C CYS A 275 -2.40 -5.66 -22.95
N LYS A 276 -1.82 -5.34 -24.12
CA LYS A 276 -2.34 -4.28 -25.03
C LYS A 276 -3.78 -4.53 -25.48
N ASN A 277 -4.14 -5.79 -25.80
CA ASN A 277 -5.49 -6.11 -26.28
C ASN A 277 -6.55 -5.93 -25.17
N LEU A 278 -6.29 -6.44 -23.97
CA LEU A 278 -7.17 -6.27 -22.82
C LEU A 278 -7.31 -4.78 -22.46
N ARG A 279 -6.20 -4.03 -22.49
CA ARG A 279 -6.19 -2.60 -22.29
C ARG A 279 -7.05 -1.86 -23.30
N ASN A 280 -6.85 -2.11 -24.59
CA ASN A 280 -7.64 -1.49 -25.66
C ASN A 280 -9.13 -1.83 -25.53
N PHE A 281 -9.47 -3.09 -25.21
CA PHE A 281 -10.85 -3.51 -25.00
C PHE A 281 -11.50 -2.75 -23.83
N ILE A 282 -10.82 -2.71 -22.69
CA ILE A 282 -11.32 -2.02 -21.49
C ILE A 282 -11.41 -0.52 -21.76
N ASP A 283 -10.38 0.09 -22.35
CA ASP A 283 -10.33 1.52 -22.65
C ASP A 283 -11.41 1.98 -23.65
N THR A 284 -11.92 1.09 -24.50
CA THR A 284 -12.96 1.39 -25.50
C THR A 284 -14.37 0.95 -25.12
N THR A 285 -14.54 0.18 -24.04
CA THR A 285 -15.83 -0.41 -23.66
C THR A 285 -16.40 0.25 -22.39
N HIS A 286 -17.72 0.49 -22.37
CA HIS A 286 -18.40 1.03 -21.19
C HIS A 286 -19.13 -0.07 -20.41
N PHE A 287 -18.64 -0.38 -19.22
CA PHE A 287 -19.26 -1.32 -18.28
C PHE A 287 -20.19 -0.60 -17.31
N ASN A 288 -21.13 -1.33 -16.69
CA ASN A 288 -22.00 -0.78 -15.66
C ASN A 288 -21.60 -1.37 -14.31
N PHE A 289 -21.13 -0.52 -13.40
CA PHE A 289 -20.93 -0.89 -12.00
C PHE A 289 -21.96 -0.15 -11.16
N PRO A 290 -23.14 -0.76 -10.91
CA PRO A 290 -24.14 -0.17 -10.05
C PRO A 290 -23.58 -0.08 -8.61
N GLU A 291 -24.05 0.93 -7.88
CA GLU A 291 -23.91 1.00 -6.42
C GLU A 291 -22.48 1.04 -5.86
N ARG A 292 -21.59 1.77 -6.52
CA ARG A 292 -20.23 2.01 -6.02
C ARG A 292 -20.13 3.26 -5.15
N ASN A 293 -19.36 3.15 -4.07
CA ASN A 293 -18.85 4.29 -3.31
C ASN A 293 -17.36 4.45 -3.60
N VAL A 294 -16.92 5.66 -3.87
CA VAL A 294 -15.52 5.99 -4.15
C VAL A 294 -15.06 6.98 -3.10
N TRP A 295 -13.93 6.71 -2.45
CA TRP A 295 -13.30 7.60 -1.48
C TRP A 295 -11.89 7.93 -1.93
N ILE A 296 -11.57 9.22 -2.03
CA ILE A 296 -10.25 9.72 -2.41
C ILE A 296 -9.66 10.44 -1.20
N THR A 297 -8.45 10.07 -0.81
CA THR A 297 -7.72 10.73 0.27
C THR A 297 -6.37 11.20 -0.22
N PHE A 298 -6.05 12.46 0.03
CA PHE A 298 -4.71 13.04 -0.15
C PHE A 298 -4.26 13.65 1.16
N ASP A 299 -3.02 13.38 1.56
CA ASP A 299 -2.41 13.95 2.77
C ASP A 299 -1.12 14.75 2.50
N GLY A 300 -0.88 15.06 1.22
CA GLY A 300 0.30 15.77 0.73
C GLY A 300 1.52 14.88 0.46
N LYS A 301 1.55 13.62 0.95
CA LYS A 301 2.65 12.67 0.69
C LYS A 301 2.19 11.43 -0.04
N ASP A 302 1.08 10.86 0.42
CA ASP A 302 0.47 9.65 -0.09
C ASP A 302 -0.89 9.99 -0.71
N SER A 303 -1.32 9.13 -1.63
CA SER A 303 -2.66 9.18 -2.23
C SER A 303 -3.36 7.86 -1.97
N MET A 304 -4.62 7.88 -1.59
CA MET A 304 -5.41 6.66 -1.36
C MET A 304 -6.73 6.74 -2.10
N LEU A 305 -7.08 5.64 -2.75
CA LEU A 305 -8.32 5.42 -3.47
C LEU A 305 -9.03 4.19 -2.91
N GLU A 306 -10.17 4.38 -2.27
CA GLU A 306 -11.02 3.28 -1.83
C GLU A 306 -12.25 3.17 -2.71
N VAL A 307 -12.55 1.94 -3.13
CA VAL A 307 -13.72 1.58 -3.91
C VAL A 307 -14.50 0.55 -3.12
N ILE A 308 -15.74 0.86 -2.79
CA ILE A 308 -16.65 -0.05 -2.10
C ILE A 308 -17.79 -0.36 -3.07
N THR A 309 -17.97 -1.64 -3.37
CA THR A 309 -19.07 -2.16 -4.19
C THR A 309 -19.85 -3.19 -3.36
N PRO A 310 -21.03 -3.66 -3.82
CA PRO A 310 -21.75 -4.74 -3.14
C PRO A 310 -20.92 -6.01 -2.95
N GLU A 311 -19.94 -6.25 -3.81
CA GLU A 311 -19.05 -7.42 -3.78
C GLU A 311 -17.91 -7.29 -2.77
N GLY A 312 -17.61 -6.08 -2.28
CA GLY A 312 -16.56 -5.86 -1.28
C GLY A 312 -15.96 -4.47 -1.29
N LYS A 313 -15.02 -4.26 -0.36
CA LYS A 313 -14.20 -3.05 -0.27
C LYS A 313 -12.82 -3.33 -0.82
N THR A 314 -12.27 -2.40 -1.60
CA THR A 314 -10.87 -2.39 -2.01
C THR A 314 -10.26 -1.03 -1.79
N SER A 315 -9.12 -0.99 -1.12
CA SER A 315 -8.32 0.19 -0.85
C SER A 315 -7.02 0.08 -1.63
N LEU A 316 -6.70 1.10 -2.41
CA LEU A 316 -5.46 1.26 -3.16
C LEU A 316 -4.71 2.45 -2.57
N THR A 317 -3.61 2.19 -1.87
CA THR A 317 -2.75 3.24 -1.28
C THR A 317 -1.50 3.39 -2.13
N TYR A 318 -1.27 4.58 -2.65
CA TYR A 318 -0.13 4.97 -3.45
C TYR A 318 0.81 5.77 -2.56
N LYS A 319 2.00 5.22 -2.32
CA LYS A 319 3.01 5.83 -1.46
C LYS A 319 4.19 6.32 -2.26
N LYS A 320 4.75 7.44 -1.84
CA LYS A 320 6.01 7.92 -2.39
C LYS A 320 7.13 6.95 -2.02
N ASP A 321 7.92 6.57 -2.99
CA ASP A 321 9.07 5.69 -2.85
C ASP A 321 10.27 6.32 -3.57
N PRO A 322 11.53 6.09 -3.14
CA PRO A 322 12.71 6.67 -3.80
C PRO A 322 12.78 6.43 -5.31
N ILE A 323 12.31 5.28 -5.80
CA ILE A 323 12.33 4.94 -7.24
C ILE A 323 11.02 5.28 -7.99
N GLY A 324 10.01 5.83 -7.31
CA GLY A 324 8.73 6.20 -7.92
C GLY A 324 7.54 6.06 -6.97
N CYS A 325 6.56 5.23 -7.36
CA CYS A 325 5.32 5.03 -6.60
C CYS A 325 5.14 3.56 -6.20
N LYS A 326 4.89 3.33 -4.90
CA LYS A 326 4.54 2.03 -4.35
C LYS A 326 3.03 1.94 -4.14
N LEU A 327 2.37 1.07 -4.87
CA LEU A 327 0.96 0.71 -4.67
C LEU A 327 0.86 -0.38 -3.60
N LEU A 328 -0.06 -0.20 -2.66
CA LEU A 328 -0.51 -1.20 -1.68
C LEU A 328 -2.01 -1.44 -1.89
N ALA A 329 -2.45 -2.69 -1.98
CA ALA A 329 -3.85 -3.05 -2.14
C ALA A 329 -4.39 -3.84 -0.94
N TYR A 330 -5.56 -3.44 -0.43
CA TYR A 330 -6.25 -4.12 0.67
C TYR A 330 -7.75 -4.30 0.40
N PRO A 331 -8.31 -5.53 0.45
CA PRO A 331 -7.57 -6.78 0.59
C PRO A 331 -6.62 -6.98 -0.61
N PRO A 332 -5.58 -7.81 -0.45
CA PRO A 332 -4.71 -8.18 -1.55
C PRO A 332 -5.53 -8.65 -2.77
N ILE A 333 -5.16 -8.21 -3.97
CA ILE A 333 -5.94 -8.49 -5.19
C ILE A 333 -5.63 -9.91 -5.65
N PRO A 334 -6.60 -10.83 -5.76
CA PRO A 334 -6.34 -12.18 -6.27
C PRO A 334 -5.73 -12.15 -7.69
N TYR A 335 -4.64 -12.86 -7.89
CA TYR A 335 -3.97 -13.06 -9.17
C TYR A 335 -3.60 -14.53 -9.33
N GLY A 336 -4.44 -15.31 -10.00
CA GLY A 336 -4.23 -16.77 -10.10
C GLY A 336 -4.34 -17.44 -8.73
N SER A 337 -3.30 -18.17 -8.33
CA SER A 337 -3.17 -18.77 -6.98
C SER A 337 -2.59 -17.80 -5.93
N ASP A 338 -2.33 -16.55 -6.32
CA ASP A 338 -1.57 -15.56 -5.54
C ASP A 338 -2.40 -14.29 -5.27
N PHE A 339 -1.81 -13.31 -4.59
CA PHE A 339 -2.41 -12.00 -4.37
C PHE A 339 -1.41 -10.85 -4.57
N ILE A 340 -1.80 -9.84 -5.34
CA ILE A 340 -1.07 -8.58 -5.44
C ILE A 340 -1.42 -7.75 -4.19
N ALA A 341 -0.53 -7.77 -3.20
CA ALA A 341 -0.58 -6.86 -2.06
C ALA A 341 0.19 -5.56 -2.34
N THR A 342 1.31 -5.63 -3.08
CA THR A 342 2.17 -4.48 -3.36
C THR A 342 2.67 -4.47 -4.80
N ARG A 343 2.86 -3.29 -5.39
CA ARG A 343 3.44 -3.12 -6.73
C ARG A 343 4.26 -1.84 -6.82
N MET A 344 5.44 -1.91 -7.46
CA MET A 344 6.24 -0.74 -7.80
C MET A 344 5.88 -0.21 -9.19
N MET A 345 5.80 1.11 -9.32
CA MET A 345 5.62 1.86 -10.56
C MET A 345 6.77 2.87 -10.65
N PRO A 346 7.88 2.50 -11.33
CA PRO A 346 9.03 3.39 -11.50
C PRO A 346 8.64 4.67 -12.22
N ASP A 347 9.31 5.77 -11.87
CA ASP A 347 9.18 7.08 -12.55
C ASP A 347 7.78 7.71 -12.56
N ASP A 348 6.84 7.23 -11.74
CA ASP A 348 5.51 7.81 -11.59
C ASP A 348 5.26 8.32 -10.17
N THR A 349 4.36 9.30 -10.02
CA THR A 349 4.04 9.89 -8.71
C THR A 349 2.80 9.22 -8.10
N PRO A 350 2.69 9.19 -6.76
CA PRO A 350 1.48 8.71 -6.10
C PRO A 350 0.20 9.37 -6.61
N LEU A 351 0.25 10.69 -6.86
CA LEU A 351 -0.86 11.46 -7.42
C LEU A 351 -1.23 10.96 -8.82
N ASN A 352 -0.27 10.86 -9.74
CA ASN A 352 -0.53 10.44 -11.12
C ASN A 352 -1.07 9.02 -11.19
N CYS A 353 -0.48 8.08 -10.46
CA CYS A 353 -0.97 6.70 -10.38
C CYS A 353 -2.42 6.65 -9.85
N CYS A 354 -2.69 7.38 -8.77
CA CYS A 354 -4.03 7.45 -8.17
C CYS A 354 -5.06 8.07 -9.13
N MET A 355 -4.69 9.13 -9.85
CA MET A 355 -5.57 9.82 -10.79
C MET A 355 -5.84 9.02 -12.05
N ASN A 356 -4.84 8.30 -12.55
CA ASN A 356 -5.01 7.39 -13.68
C ASN A 356 -6.00 6.27 -13.35
N ASP A 357 -5.87 5.66 -12.17
CA ASP A 357 -6.80 4.61 -11.75
C ASP A 357 -8.19 5.20 -11.44
N LEU A 358 -8.28 6.39 -10.80
CA LEU A 358 -9.53 7.12 -10.59
C LEU A 358 -10.25 7.42 -11.91
N GLU A 359 -9.55 7.91 -12.92
CA GLU A 359 -10.11 8.22 -14.24
C GLU A 359 -10.79 6.98 -14.85
N GLN A 360 -10.18 5.79 -14.70
CA GLN A 360 -10.80 4.55 -15.16
C GLN A 360 -12.09 4.22 -14.39
N ILE A 361 -12.14 4.49 -13.08
CA ILE A 361 -13.35 4.30 -12.26
C ILE A 361 -14.51 5.20 -12.75
N LEU A 362 -14.17 6.43 -13.13
CA LEU A 362 -15.15 7.43 -13.53
C LEU A 362 -15.59 7.25 -14.99
N LYS A 363 -14.71 6.77 -15.87
CA LYS A 363 -14.97 6.54 -17.30
C LYS A 363 -16.08 5.52 -17.55
N HIS A 364 -16.18 4.47 -16.74
CA HIS A 364 -17.19 3.42 -16.88
C HIS A 364 -18.52 3.76 -16.20
N GLN A 365 -19.01 4.98 -16.41
CA GLN A 365 -20.26 5.43 -15.81
C GLN A 365 -21.47 5.28 -16.74
N LYS A 366 -22.26 4.23 -16.52
CA LYS A 366 -23.64 4.12 -17.03
C LYS A 366 -24.69 4.57 -16.01
N THR A 367 -24.43 4.36 -14.72
CA THR A 367 -25.31 4.73 -13.60
C THR A 367 -24.62 5.74 -12.67
N PRO A 368 -25.39 6.60 -11.96
CA PRO A 368 -24.81 7.52 -10.97
C PRO A 368 -24.02 6.80 -9.88
N ILE A 369 -22.88 7.37 -9.47
CA ILE A 369 -22.10 6.89 -8.32
C ILE A 369 -22.93 7.08 -7.05
N SER A 370 -22.99 6.07 -6.17
CA SER A 370 -23.79 6.16 -4.95
C SER A 370 -23.24 7.19 -3.98
N LYS A 371 -21.93 7.12 -3.68
CA LYS A 371 -21.25 8.09 -2.83
C LYS A 371 -19.86 8.40 -3.37
N LEU A 372 -19.53 9.68 -3.49
CA LEU A 372 -18.19 10.15 -3.80
C LEU A 372 -17.66 10.95 -2.61
N ALA A 373 -16.60 10.47 -1.98
CA ALA A 373 -16.02 11.06 -0.79
C ALA A 373 -14.60 11.59 -1.07
N PHE A 374 -14.28 12.74 -0.49
CA PHE A 374 -12.97 13.37 -0.57
C PHE A 374 -12.46 13.67 0.84
N THR A 375 -11.23 13.28 1.13
CA THR A 375 -10.46 13.74 2.30
C THR A 375 -9.22 14.42 1.76
N LEU A 376 -9.21 15.75 1.69
CA LEU A 376 -8.13 16.50 1.06
C LEU A 376 -7.42 17.30 2.12
N ARG A 377 -6.26 16.82 2.56
CA ARG A 377 -5.39 17.49 3.53
C ARG A 377 -4.12 17.92 2.83
N SER A 378 -3.67 19.15 3.11
CA SER A 378 -2.38 19.66 2.61
C SER A 378 -2.20 19.54 1.09
N ILE A 379 -3.24 19.88 0.33
CA ILE A 379 -3.22 19.87 -1.14
C ILE A 379 -2.71 21.20 -1.70
N ASP A 380 -2.00 21.13 -2.82
CA ASP A 380 -1.54 22.30 -3.58
C ASP A 380 -2.28 22.42 -4.93
N ASP A 381 -1.84 23.38 -5.77
CA ASP A 381 -2.43 23.63 -7.08
C ASP A 381 -2.32 22.45 -8.05
N GLU A 382 -1.30 21.59 -7.93
CA GLU A 382 -1.11 20.41 -8.77
C GLU A 382 -2.23 19.39 -8.54
N TYR A 383 -2.52 19.09 -7.27
CA TYR A 383 -3.62 18.20 -6.89
C TYR A 383 -4.97 18.73 -7.39
N ILE A 384 -5.21 20.04 -7.24
CA ILE A 384 -6.45 20.69 -7.69
C ILE A 384 -6.59 20.60 -9.21
N TYR A 385 -5.50 20.86 -9.94
CA TYR A 385 -5.46 20.77 -11.39
C TYR A 385 -5.76 19.35 -11.85
N LYS A 386 -5.10 18.34 -11.26
CA LYS A 386 -5.30 16.94 -11.62
C LYS A 386 -6.70 16.44 -11.30
N LEU A 387 -7.25 16.80 -10.14
CA LEU A 387 -8.65 16.49 -9.79
C LEU A 387 -9.62 17.02 -10.84
N LYS A 388 -9.43 18.26 -11.30
CA LYS A 388 -10.27 18.85 -12.35
C LYS A 388 -10.19 18.06 -13.65
N GLU A 389 -8.98 17.69 -14.10
CA GLU A 389 -8.80 16.90 -15.33
C GLU A 389 -9.47 15.52 -15.21
N THR A 390 -9.33 14.86 -14.06
CA THR A 390 -9.85 13.51 -13.84
C THR A 390 -11.37 13.48 -13.64
N LEU A 391 -11.94 14.47 -12.95
CA LEU A 391 -13.39 14.55 -12.71
C LEU A 391 -14.17 15.06 -13.93
N VAL A 392 -13.55 15.88 -14.78
CA VAL A 392 -14.15 16.46 -15.99
C VAL A 392 -13.24 16.28 -17.21
N PRO A 393 -13.01 15.04 -17.68
CA PRO A 393 -12.14 14.79 -18.82
C PRO A 393 -12.73 15.37 -20.12
N GLN A 394 -14.06 15.45 -20.22
CA GLN A 394 -14.77 16.11 -21.31
C GLN A 394 -15.61 17.26 -20.75
N ARG A 395 -15.35 18.49 -21.21
CA ARG A 395 -16.02 19.72 -20.73
C ARG A 395 -17.56 19.69 -20.83
N THR A 396 -18.13 18.75 -21.58
CA THR A 396 -19.57 18.66 -21.83
C THR A 396 -20.30 17.67 -20.92
N ARG A 397 -19.60 16.85 -20.12
CA ARG A 397 -20.23 15.81 -19.30
C ARG A 397 -19.91 15.99 -17.82
N LEU A 398 -20.93 16.40 -17.06
CA LEU A 398 -20.88 16.46 -15.60
C LEU A 398 -20.93 15.05 -14.99
N LEU A 399 -20.28 14.88 -13.83
CA LEU A 399 -20.21 13.59 -13.14
C LEU A 399 -21.52 13.32 -12.38
N LYS A 400 -22.13 12.16 -12.63
CA LYS A 400 -23.42 11.82 -11.97
C LYS A 400 -23.17 11.17 -10.61
N VAL A 401 -23.56 11.82 -9.52
CA VAL A 401 -23.30 11.32 -8.16
C VAL A 401 -24.55 11.56 -7.31
N LYS A 402 -24.96 10.58 -6.51
CA LYS A 402 -26.11 10.71 -5.59
C LYS A 402 -25.74 11.40 -4.28
N CYS A 403 -24.61 11.05 -3.68
CA CYS A 403 -24.12 11.61 -2.43
C CYS A 403 -22.67 12.08 -2.58
N VAL A 404 -22.37 13.30 -2.19
CA VAL A 404 -20.99 13.79 -2.09
C VAL A 404 -20.63 14.01 -0.63
N ALA A 405 -19.43 13.58 -0.23
CA ALA A 405 -18.87 13.80 1.09
C ALA A 405 -17.50 14.49 0.98
N MET A 406 -17.28 15.59 1.70
CA MET A 406 -16.02 16.32 1.68
C MET A 406 -15.56 16.56 3.12
N LEU A 407 -14.41 15.98 3.48
CA LEU A 407 -13.82 16.01 4.82
C LEU A 407 -12.52 16.81 4.80
N GLY A 408 -12.43 17.86 5.62
CA GLY A 408 -11.25 18.72 5.71
C GLY A 408 -10.95 19.52 4.45
N VAL A 409 -11.94 19.75 3.58
CA VAL A 409 -11.76 20.45 2.29
C VAL A 409 -12.19 21.91 2.41
N ASP A 410 -11.37 22.84 1.90
CA ASP A 410 -11.69 24.26 1.88
C ASP A 410 -12.91 24.63 1.01
N LEU A 411 -13.70 25.62 1.44
CA LEU A 411 -14.93 26.03 0.74
C LEU A 411 -14.74 26.37 -0.75
N PRO A 412 -13.70 27.11 -1.18
CA PRO A 412 -13.50 27.39 -2.60
C PRO A 412 -13.28 26.11 -3.42
N ILE A 413 -12.65 25.09 -2.82
CA ILE A 413 -12.42 23.79 -3.44
C ILE A 413 -13.72 22.98 -3.45
N ILE A 414 -14.50 23.02 -2.37
CA ILE A 414 -15.86 22.44 -2.31
C ILE A 414 -16.73 23.01 -3.44
N ALA A 415 -16.76 24.33 -3.62
CA ALA A 415 -17.54 24.98 -4.68
C ALA A 415 -17.11 24.49 -6.08
N ARG A 416 -15.79 24.35 -6.30
CA ARG A 416 -15.23 23.82 -7.54
C ARG A 416 -15.66 22.37 -7.77
N ILE A 417 -15.47 21.49 -6.78
CA ILE A 417 -15.83 20.07 -6.88
C ILE A 417 -17.34 19.92 -7.15
N LEU A 418 -18.19 20.63 -6.41
CA LEU A 418 -19.64 20.61 -6.63
C LEU A 418 -20.01 21.04 -8.07
N SER A 419 -19.34 22.04 -8.62
CA SER A 419 -19.59 22.50 -10.00
C SER A 419 -19.31 21.44 -11.07
N TYR A 420 -18.54 20.40 -10.75
CA TYR A 420 -18.23 19.29 -11.66
C TYR A 420 -19.29 18.18 -11.63
N LEU A 421 -20.25 18.25 -10.71
CA LEU A 421 -21.29 17.24 -10.51
C LEU A 421 -22.59 17.60 -11.24
N ASP A 422 -23.32 16.58 -11.70
CA ASP A 422 -24.66 16.75 -12.28
C ASP A 422 -25.68 17.08 -11.19
N GLN A 423 -26.27 18.27 -11.28
CA GLN A 423 -27.26 18.77 -10.32
C GLN A 423 -28.57 17.97 -10.26
N ASN A 424 -28.89 17.16 -11.27
CA ASN A 424 -30.13 16.37 -11.30
C ASN A 424 -30.00 15.04 -10.56
N ASP A 425 -28.79 14.50 -10.51
CA ASP A 425 -28.52 13.21 -9.87
C ASP A 425 -28.09 13.37 -8.40
N LEU A 426 -27.64 14.56 -7.99
CA LEU A 426 -27.18 14.86 -6.64
C LEU A 426 -28.33 15.02 -5.64
N LYS A 427 -28.36 14.15 -4.63
CA LYS A 427 -29.37 14.12 -3.57
C LYS A 427 -28.85 14.61 -2.22
N MET A 428 -27.61 14.27 -1.87
CA MET A 428 -27.06 14.55 -0.53
C MET A 428 -25.69 15.21 -0.61
N ILE A 429 -25.52 16.26 0.17
CA ILE A 429 -24.24 16.96 0.37
C ILE A 429 -23.83 16.77 1.83
N PHE A 430 -22.67 16.16 2.04
CA PHE A 430 -22.06 15.98 3.36
C PHE A 430 -20.74 16.75 3.43
N LEU A 431 -20.65 17.69 4.36
CA LEU A 431 -19.47 18.50 4.65
C LEU A 431 -19.05 18.22 6.09
N ASN A 432 -17.77 17.94 6.30
CA ASN A 432 -17.20 17.81 7.63
C ASN A 432 -15.88 18.58 7.66
N TYR A 433 -15.82 19.66 8.42
CA TYR A 433 -14.61 20.47 8.52
C TYR A 433 -13.78 20.02 9.71
N ASP A 434 -12.47 19.83 9.51
CA ASP A 434 -11.57 19.45 10.60
C ASP A 434 -11.29 20.68 11.48
N ALA A 435 -12.14 20.87 12.49
CA ALA A 435 -12.10 22.00 13.41
C ALA A 435 -10.74 22.15 14.14
N TYR A 436 -9.91 21.11 14.15
CA TYR A 436 -8.58 21.17 14.77
C TYR A 436 -7.57 22.01 13.98
N SER A 437 -7.84 22.32 12.71
CA SER A 437 -6.84 22.92 11.81
C SER A 437 -6.91 24.43 11.62
N LYS A 438 -8.01 25.10 11.99
CA LYS A 438 -8.19 26.55 11.76
C LYS A 438 -8.85 27.23 12.96
N VAL A 439 -8.45 28.48 13.18
CA VAL A 439 -8.95 29.35 14.26
C VAL A 439 -10.48 29.40 14.16
N GLU A 440 -11.17 29.10 15.26
CA GLU A 440 -12.65 29.04 15.34
C GLU A 440 -13.36 30.35 14.94
N GLU A 441 -12.59 31.42 14.73
CA GLU A 441 -13.05 32.77 14.36
C GLU A 441 -13.17 32.99 12.84
N GLU A 442 -12.62 32.15 11.98
CA GLU A 442 -12.73 32.36 10.52
C GLU A 442 -14.17 32.13 10.04
N GLU A 443 -14.81 33.21 9.60
CA GLU A 443 -16.06 33.17 8.86
C GLU A 443 -15.79 32.67 7.43
N LEU A 444 -16.38 31.54 7.08
CA LEU A 444 -16.20 30.95 5.76
C LEU A 444 -17.29 31.44 4.81
N ASP A 445 -16.93 32.32 3.87
CA ASP A 445 -17.82 32.84 2.83
C ASP A 445 -18.44 31.70 1.99
N SER A 446 -19.70 31.40 2.30
CA SER A 446 -20.48 30.35 1.66
C SER A 446 -21.27 30.84 0.44
N THR A 447 -21.19 32.14 0.10
CA THR A 447 -22.01 32.79 -0.93
C THR A 447 -21.89 32.08 -2.28
N LYS A 448 -20.69 31.65 -2.66
CA LYS A 448 -20.46 30.94 -3.93
C LYS A 448 -21.06 29.55 -3.99
N ILE A 449 -21.20 28.87 -2.85
CA ILE A 449 -21.70 27.48 -2.79
C ILE A 449 -23.23 27.48 -2.90
N VAL A 450 -23.90 28.38 -2.18
CA VAL A 450 -25.37 28.46 -2.15
C VAL A 450 -25.98 28.85 -3.49
N GLU A 451 -25.22 29.52 -4.35
CA GLU A 451 -25.65 29.91 -5.69
C GLU A 451 -25.72 28.74 -6.68
N LEU A 452 -24.98 27.65 -6.42
CA LEU A 452 -24.86 26.50 -7.31
C LEU A 452 -26.20 25.76 -7.49
N GLY A 453 -26.46 25.31 -8.72
CA GLY A 453 -27.64 24.48 -9.02
C GLY A 453 -27.64 23.16 -8.25
N GLN A 454 -26.46 22.62 -7.97
CA GLN A 454 -26.24 21.43 -7.16
C GLN A 454 -26.71 21.61 -5.72
N TRP A 455 -26.43 22.79 -5.13
CA TRP A 455 -26.91 23.12 -3.79
C TRP A 455 -28.43 23.27 -3.76
N LYS A 456 -28.98 24.04 -4.71
CA LYS A 456 -30.41 24.38 -4.80
C LYS A 456 -31.33 23.19 -5.12
N ARG A 457 -30.79 22.06 -5.61
CA ARG A 457 -31.56 20.87 -5.99
C ARG A 457 -31.37 19.66 -5.09
N ALA A 458 -30.30 19.62 -4.31
CA ALA A 458 -30.07 18.53 -3.38
C ALA A 458 -31.19 18.46 -2.32
N GLU A 459 -31.51 17.24 -1.89
CA GLU A 459 -32.58 16.92 -0.94
C GLU A 459 -32.08 16.93 0.50
N GLU A 460 -30.80 16.62 0.75
CA GLU A 460 -30.21 16.55 2.08
C GLU A 460 -28.88 17.29 2.21
N LEU A 461 -28.70 18.01 3.32
CA LEU A 461 -27.47 18.74 3.66
C LEU A 461 -27.01 18.41 5.06
N TRP A 462 -25.82 17.84 5.20
CA TRP A 462 -25.20 17.56 6.49
C TRP A 462 -23.87 18.30 6.56
N ALA A 463 -23.77 19.39 7.32
CA ALA A 463 -22.55 20.16 7.51
C ALA A 463 -22.19 20.23 9.00
N ARG A 464 -21.33 19.31 9.44
CA ARG A 464 -20.92 19.18 10.84
C ARG A 464 -19.61 19.89 11.10
N ASP A 465 -19.49 20.49 12.29
CA ASP A 465 -18.30 21.18 12.78
C ASP A 465 -17.84 22.40 11.93
N CYS A 466 -18.61 22.78 10.91
CA CYS A 466 -18.40 23.96 10.09
C CYS A 466 -19.06 25.18 10.78
N GLY A 467 -18.38 26.30 10.98
CA GLY A 467 -19.00 27.57 11.40
C GLY A 467 -19.57 28.32 10.19
N LEU A 468 -20.68 27.85 9.61
CA LEU A 468 -21.20 28.40 8.35
C LEU A 468 -21.97 29.71 8.58
N SER A 469 -21.75 30.68 7.68
CA SER A 469 -22.57 31.89 7.56
C SER A 469 -23.37 31.85 6.26
N PHE A 470 -24.54 31.23 6.31
CA PHE A 470 -25.59 31.45 5.31
C PHE A 470 -26.92 31.71 6.02
N SER A 471 -27.79 32.45 5.35
CA SER A 471 -29.18 32.60 5.79
C SER A 471 -29.89 31.25 5.77
N VAL A 472 -30.81 31.03 6.71
CA VAL A 472 -31.71 29.86 6.71
C VAL A 472 -32.52 29.75 5.41
N LYS A 473 -32.73 30.85 4.69
CA LYS A 473 -33.35 30.87 3.35
C LYS A 473 -32.58 30.04 2.32
N ASN A 474 -31.26 29.90 2.49
CA ASN A 474 -30.43 29.11 1.57
C ASN A 474 -30.51 27.60 1.83
N ILE A 475 -31.20 27.17 2.89
CA ILE A 475 -31.39 25.76 3.22
C ILE A 475 -32.87 25.34 3.26
N GLU A 476 -33.80 26.27 3.02
CA GLU A 476 -35.23 26.03 3.15
C GLU A 476 -35.79 25.01 2.14
N HIS A 477 -35.10 24.77 1.02
CA HIS A 477 -35.53 23.80 0.02
C HIS A 477 -35.18 22.34 0.38
N PHE A 478 -34.21 22.12 1.26
CA PHE A 478 -33.81 20.77 1.68
C PHE A 478 -34.91 20.06 2.46
N LEU A 479 -34.98 18.73 2.34
CA LEU A 479 -35.85 17.87 3.14
C LEU A 479 -35.20 17.52 4.48
N ARG A 480 -33.89 17.27 4.48
CA ARG A 480 -33.14 16.95 5.70
C ARG A 480 -31.92 17.83 5.84
N VAL A 481 -31.77 18.44 7.00
CA VAL A 481 -30.64 19.33 7.30
C VAL A 481 -30.04 18.93 8.64
N GLU A 482 -28.72 18.82 8.71
CA GLU A 482 -27.94 18.77 9.95
C GLU A 482 -26.80 19.76 9.81
N VAL A 483 -26.86 20.93 10.45
CA VAL A 483 -25.86 22.00 10.26
C VAL A 483 -25.41 22.59 11.58
N THR A 484 -24.17 23.05 11.60
CA THR A 484 -23.68 23.98 12.64
C THR A 484 -23.60 25.38 12.05
N LEU A 485 -24.34 26.33 12.63
CA LEU A 485 -24.32 27.74 12.31
C LEU A 485 -23.59 28.51 13.40
N ARG A 486 -22.98 29.64 13.04
CA ARG A 486 -22.36 30.54 14.04
C ARG A 486 -23.45 31.18 14.90
N THR A 487 -24.44 31.77 14.25
CA THR A 487 -25.57 32.45 14.88
C THR A 487 -26.87 32.03 14.22
N ILE A 488 -27.96 32.04 14.98
CA ILE A 488 -29.32 31.96 14.46
C ILE A 488 -30.16 33.04 15.14
N SER A 489 -30.95 33.79 14.37
CA SER A 489 -31.83 34.82 14.92
C SER A 489 -33.21 34.25 15.28
N VAL A 490 -33.98 34.99 16.08
CA VAL A 490 -35.38 34.64 16.37
C VAL A 490 -36.23 34.71 15.10
N GLU A 491 -35.95 35.65 14.19
CA GLU A 491 -36.60 35.77 12.88
C GLU A 491 -36.36 34.54 12.00
N ASP A 492 -35.15 33.96 12.03
CA ASP A 492 -34.84 32.72 11.32
C ASP A 492 -35.67 31.53 11.83
N LEU A 493 -35.88 31.44 13.15
CA LEU A 493 -36.73 30.40 13.76
C LEU A 493 -38.18 30.55 13.33
N VAL A 494 -38.70 31.78 13.27
CA VAL A 494 -40.05 32.07 12.77
C VAL A 494 -40.17 31.67 11.31
N HIS A 495 -39.19 32.02 10.48
CA HIS A 495 -39.19 31.66 9.06
C HIS A 495 -39.22 30.14 8.85
N LEU A 496 -38.37 29.40 9.56
CA LEU A 496 -38.35 27.93 9.52
C LEU A 496 -39.67 27.33 10.02
N LYS A 497 -40.24 27.85 11.11
CA LYS A 497 -41.55 27.43 11.62
C LYS A 497 -42.63 27.54 10.53
N GLU A 498 -42.70 28.66 9.83
CA GLU A 498 -43.70 28.86 8.77
C GLU A 498 -43.49 27.94 7.57
N ILE A 499 -42.24 27.66 7.19
CA ILE A 499 -41.94 26.67 6.13
C ILE A 499 -42.46 25.28 6.52
N PHE A 500 -42.23 24.83 7.76
CA PHE A 500 -42.70 23.53 8.22
C PHE A 500 -44.23 23.47 8.35
N LYS A 501 -44.90 24.57 8.70
CA LYS A 501 -46.38 24.61 8.78
C LYS A 501 -47.04 24.48 7.40
N THR A 502 -46.46 25.11 6.39
CA THR A 502 -47.02 25.25 5.03
C THR A 502 -46.60 24.14 4.07
N SER A 503 -45.45 23.49 4.31
CA SER A 503 -44.95 22.43 3.42
C SER A 503 -45.64 21.09 3.66
N SER A 504 -46.03 20.41 2.58
CA SER A 504 -46.53 19.03 2.64
C SER A 504 -45.41 17.97 2.67
N ALA A 505 -44.16 18.37 2.41
CA ALA A 505 -43.03 17.48 2.37
C ALA A 505 -42.56 17.14 3.79
N ASN A 506 -42.25 15.86 4.05
CA ASN A 506 -41.75 15.44 5.36
C ASN A 506 -40.30 15.90 5.57
N ARG A 507 -40.14 17.02 6.28
CA ARG A 507 -38.85 17.66 6.60
C ARG A 507 -38.36 17.35 8.02
N LYS A 508 -37.03 17.38 8.19
CA LYS A 508 -36.35 17.37 9.50
C LYS A 508 -35.06 18.18 9.47
N PHE A 509 -34.97 19.24 10.27
CA PHE A 509 -33.78 20.09 10.37
C PHE A 509 -33.21 19.99 11.79
N ASP A 510 -31.92 19.73 11.91
CA ASP A 510 -31.13 19.75 13.13
C ASP A 510 -30.10 20.88 12.98
N ILE A 511 -30.29 21.95 13.73
CA ILE A 511 -29.50 23.18 13.63
C ILE A 511 -28.82 23.41 14.97
N LYS A 512 -27.50 23.31 14.97
CA LYS A 512 -26.67 23.69 16.11
C LYS A 512 -26.20 25.12 15.91
N ALA A 513 -26.42 25.98 16.89
CA ALA A 513 -25.92 27.35 16.91
C ALA A 513 -24.84 27.48 17.98
N ARG A 514 -23.68 28.04 17.61
CA ARG A 514 -22.59 28.35 18.57
C ARG A 514 -22.91 29.57 19.42
N SER A 515 -23.73 30.47 18.91
CA SER A 515 -24.24 31.64 19.61
C SER A 515 -25.70 31.81 19.25
N PHE A 516 -26.52 32.01 20.27
CA PHE A 516 -27.93 32.30 20.15
C PHE A 516 -28.23 33.33 21.24
N ASP A 517 -28.82 34.45 20.87
CA ASP A 517 -29.31 35.39 21.89
C ASP A 517 -30.52 34.72 22.54
N ALA A 518 -30.33 34.22 23.76
CA ALA A 518 -31.34 33.51 24.52
C ALA A 518 -32.39 34.49 25.07
N GLU A 519 -32.95 35.33 24.20
CA GLU A 519 -34.15 36.10 24.51
C GLU A 519 -35.30 35.15 24.86
N ASP A 520 -36.27 35.66 25.62
CA ASP A 520 -37.49 34.92 25.90
C ASP A 520 -38.17 34.58 24.56
N LEU A 521 -38.21 33.30 24.19
CA LEU A 521 -38.92 32.83 23.00
C LEU A 521 -40.44 32.84 23.19
N THR A 522 -40.94 33.12 24.39
CA THR A 522 -42.38 33.12 24.71
C THR A 522 -43.20 34.12 23.90
N PRO A 523 -42.77 35.36 23.61
CA PRO A 523 -43.51 36.28 22.74
C PRO A 523 -43.66 35.73 21.31
N THR A 524 -42.68 34.96 20.84
CA THR A 524 -42.59 34.52 19.44
C THR A 524 -43.19 33.14 19.20
N LEU A 525 -42.91 32.17 20.09
CA LEU A 525 -43.35 30.78 20.00
C LEU A 525 -44.46 30.44 21.00
N GLY A 526 -44.76 31.34 21.94
CA GLY A 526 -45.60 31.11 23.12
C GLY A 526 -44.85 30.31 24.22
N ALA A 527 -45.50 30.05 25.35
CA ALA A 527 -44.91 29.27 26.45
C ALA A 527 -44.48 27.85 25.99
N PRO A 528 -43.42 27.22 26.47
CA PRO A 528 -43.09 25.85 26.04
C PRO A 528 -44.07 24.79 26.58
N SER A 529 -44.36 23.76 25.78
CA SER A 529 -45.27 22.65 26.09
C SER A 529 -44.65 21.62 27.05
N LEU A 530 -43.33 21.46 26.98
CA LEU A 530 -42.51 20.78 27.98
C LEU A 530 -41.55 21.83 28.51
N SER A 531 -41.72 22.26 29.75
CA SER A 531 -40.83 23.22 30.41
C SER A 531 -40.04 22.51 31.50
N ASN A 532 -38.72 22.63 31.45
CA ASN A 532 -37.82 22.45 32.61
C ASN A 532 -37.59 21.01 33.11
N LYS A 533 -37.20 20.09 32.22
CA LYS A 533 -36.29 19.03 32.66
C LYS A 533 -34.87 19.58 32.65
N ILE A 534 -34.42 20.19 33.75
CA ILE A 534 -32.99 20.41 33.98
C ILE A 534 -32.42 19.07 34.42
N GLU A 535 -32.18 18.18 33.47
CA GLU A 535 -31.38 16.98 33.72
C GLU A 535 -29.95 17.33 33.32
N GLN A 536 -29.02 17.29 34.29
CA GLN A 536 -27.58 17.42 34.04
C GLN A 536 -27.16 18.69 33.27
N ASN A 537 -27.60 19.88 33.70
CA ASN A 537 -27.22 21.19 33.14
C ASN A 537 -27.68 21.47 31.69
N VAL A 538 -28.72 20.80 31.22
CA VAL A 538 -29.34 21.06 29.90
C VAL A 538 -30.75 21.62 30.08
N VAL A 539 -31.06 22.75 29.45
CA VAL A 539 -32.44 23.24 29.28
C VAL A 539 -33.06 22.52 28.10
N HIS A 540 -34.22 21.90 28.32
CA HIS A 540 -35.01 21.26 27.28
C HIS A 540 -36.39 21.91 27.18
N LYS A 541 -36.72 22.45 26.00
CA LYS A 541 -38.03 23.04 25.70
C LYS A 541 -38.59 22.44 24.41
N LYS A 542 -39.91 22.23 24.35
CA LYS A 542 -40.61 21.77 23.14
C LYS A 542 -41.83 22.61 22.84
N TRP A 543 -42.08 22.85 21.56
CA TRP A 543 -43.31 23.47 21.06
C TRP A 543 -43.93 22.62 19.96
N PHE A 544 -45.27 22.60 19.92
CA PHE A 544 -46.05 21.86 18.93
C PHE A 544 -47.07 22.77 18.24
N PHE A 545 -47.05 22.80 16.91
CA PHE A 545 -47.93 23.65 16.09
C PHE A 545 -48.71 22.80 15.09
N LYS A 546 -49.98 23.16 14.81
CA LYS A 546 -50.75 22.51 13.74
C LYS A 546 -50.16 22.83 12.38
N MET A 547 -50.15 21.83 11.51
CA MET A 547 -49.94 22.05 10.09
C MET A 547 -51.23 22.53 9.42
N GLU A 548 -51.10 23.41 8.44
CA GLU A 548 -52.24 23.89 7.66
C GLU A 548 -52.71 22.85 6.64
N MET A 549 -51.74 22.15 6.03
CA MET A 549 -51.97 21.27 4.88
C MET A 549 -52.25 19.81 5.27
N ASP A 550 -51.73 19.35 6.40
CA ASP A 550 -51.89 17.96 6.87
C ASP A 550 -52.39 17.90 8.31
N ARG A 551 -53.71 17.70 8.47
CA ARG A 551 -54.37 17.61 9.78
C ARG A 551 -54.01 16.37 10.58
N ARG A 552 -53.17 15.46 10.07
CA ARG A 552 -52.68 14.30 10.83
C ARG A 552 -51.31 14.54 11.46
N ARG A 553 -50.65 15.64 11.10
CA ARG A 553 -49.30 15.96 11.54
C ARG A 553 -49.23 17.33 12.23
N ALA A 554 -48.18 17.49 13.03
CA ALA A 554 -47.84 18.71 13.71
C ALA A 554 -46.36 19.03 13.48
N VAL A 555 -46.01 20.31 13.58
CA VAL A 555 -44.63 20.77 13.61
C VAL A 555 -44.14 20.73 15.05
N CYS A 556 -43.06 20.01 15.30
CA CYS A 556 -42.34 20.02 16.57
C CYS A 556 -41.07 20.85 16.44
N ILE A 557 -40.91 21.81 17.34
CA ILE A 557 -39.64 22.52 17.56
C ILE A 557 -39.09 22.02 18.89
N ASP A 558 -37.96 21.32 18.82
CA ASP A 558 -37.20 20.85 19.97
C ASP A 558 -36.02 21.79 20.22
N TYR A 559 -35.85 22.24 21.45
CA TYR A 559 -34.79 23.17 21.85
C TYR A 559 -34.00 22.59 23.00
N LEU A 560 -32.70 22.52 22.81
CA LEU A 560 -31.75 22.05 23.80
C LEU A 560 -30.65 23.10 23.95
N GLU A 561 -30.40 23.53 25.18
CA GLU A 561 -29.35 24.50 25.51
C GLU A 561 -28.51 23.94 26.66
N CYS A 562 -27.20 23.82 26.47
CA CYS A 562 -26.28 23.43 27.53
C CYS A 562 -25.85 24.65 28.35
N ILE A 563 -26.14 24.67 29.66
CA ILE A 563 -25.91 25.83 30.55
C ILE A 563 -24.49 25.82 31.17
N ALA A 564 -23.78 24.67 31.14
CA ALA A 564 -22.47 24.57 31.80
C ALA A 564 -21.49 23.62 31.08
N GLY A 565 -20.32 24.14 30.71
CA GLY A 565 -19.22 23.42 30.03
C GLY A 565 -18.42 24.38 29.15
N GLU A 566 -17.28 23.94 28.59
CA GLU A 566 -16.42 24.80 27.75
C GLU A 566 -17.10 25.29 26.44
N ARG A 567 -18.30 24.80 26.09
CA ARG A 567 -18.98 25.11 24.82
C ARG A 567 -20.50 25.18 24.99
N GLU A 568 -21.04 26.39 25.19
CA GLU A 568 -22.48 26.65 25.08
C GLU A 568 -22.91 26.42 23.63
N ILE A 569 -23.62 25.33 23.36
CA ILE A 569 -24.20 25.04 22.04
C ILE A 569 -25.71 24.97 22.23
N THR A 570 -26.44 25.76 21.44
CA THR A 570 -27.89 25.68 21.35
C THR A 570 -28.27 24.80 20.17
N VAL A 571 -29.19 23.87 20.35
CA VAL A 571 -29.66 22.96 19.30
C VAL A 571 -31.15 23.17 19.09
N PHE A 572 -31.53 23.41 17.84
CA PHE A 572 -32.91 23.49 17.38
C PHE A 572 -33.20 22.33 16.44
N VAL A 573 -34.17 21.49 16.78
CA VAL A 573 -34.65 20.41 15.91
C VAL A 573 -36.07 20.70 15.46
N PHE A 574 -36.24 20.97 14.17
CA PHE A 574 -37.54 21.10 13.52
C PHE A 574 -37.91 19.77 12.86
N SER A 575 -39.12 19.26 13.14
CA SER A 575 -39.59 18.01 12.55
C SER A 575 -41.10 17.98 12.41
N HIS A 576 -41.59 17.22 11.43
CA HIS A 576 -43.00 16.81 11.41
C HIS A 576 -43.18 15.57 12.28
N VAL A 577 -44.21 15.59 13.12
CA VAL A 577 -44.60 14.48 13.99
C VAL A 577 -46.06 14.14 13.75
N GLU A 578 -46.45 12.88 13.94
CA GLU A 578 -47.87 12.50 13.90
C GLU A 578 -48.58 13.10 15.11
N ILE A 579 -49.82 13.55 14.94
CA ILE A 579 -50.60 14.18 16.02
C ILE A 579 -50.80 13.23 17.21
N SER A 580 -50.82 11.91 16.96
CA SER A 580 -50.88 10.89 18.01
C SER A 580 -49.69 10.95 18.98
N ASP A 581 -48.55 11.45 18.52
CA ASP A 581 -47.30 11.51 19.30
C ASP A 581 -47.18 12.85 20.06
N VAL A 582 -48.10 13.78 19.82
CA VAL A 582 -48.14 15.06 20.52
C VAL A 582 -48.87 14.89 21.85
N PRO A 583 -48.32 15.37 22.99
CA PRO A 583 -49.01 15.31 24.27
C PRO A 583 -50.40 15.97 24.22
N ALA A 584 -51.32 15.52 25.06
CA ALA A 584 -52.67 16.09 25.09
C ALA A 584 -52.65 17.59 25.47
N ASN A 585 -53.51 18.39 24.85
CA ASN A 585 -53.73 19.83 25.14
C ASN A 585 -52.56 20.80 24.92
N VAL A 586 -51.45 20.38 24.30
CA VAL A 586 -50.31 21.27 24.00
C VAL A 586 -50.27 21.80 22.56
N LEU A 587 -51.22 21.37 21.73
CA LEU A 587 -51.26 21.60 20.29
C LEU A 587 -51.87 22.97 19.97
N ARG A 588 -51.09 23.90 19.42
CA ARG A 588 -51.47 25.32 19.25
C ARG A 588 -52.20 25.60 17.95
N TRP A 589 -53.17 26.50 18.05
CA TRP A 589 -53.71 27.28 16.93
C TRP A 589 -53.11 28.68 17.00
N GLU A 590 -52.70 29.27 15.88
CA GLU A 590 -52.47 30.72 15.83
C GLU A 590 -53.82 31.44 15.83
N GLN A 591 -53.89 32.58 16.51
CA GLN A 591 -55.02 33.52 16.45
C GLN A 591 -54.94 34.37 15.19
#